data_AF-A0A957I566-F1
#
_entry.id   AF-A0A957I566-F1
#
_cell.length_a   1.000
_cell.length_b   1.000
_cell.length_c   1.000
_cell.angle_alpha   90.00
_cell.angle_beta   90.00
_cell.angle_gamma   90.00
#
_symmetry.space_group_name_H-M   'P 1'
#
loop_
_entity.id
_entity.type
_entity.pdbx_description
1 polymer ?
#
loop_
_entity_poly.entity_id
_entity_poly.type
_entity_poly.pdbx_seq_one_letter_code
_entity_poly.pdbx_strand_id
1 'polypeptide(L)'
;LTPVTHHDYIRFLAENPDYPVPLVAEDWGQPYNWDEKQRRPPDGLRRHPVVLVSWEDAQAYARWAGKALPTEEQWEKGARGGDGRRYPWGNEWDSARLNSAERLAGREIKNASEWNKWWDKNSGDLLKKVNTTPAGSYYAGAS
;
A
#
# COMPACT_ATOMS: atom_id res chain seq x y z
N LEU A 1 8.14 10.96 -1.38
CA LEU A 1 7.09 10.92 -0.33
C LEU A 1 6.80 9.46 -0.07
N THR A 2 6.72 9.03 1.19
CA THR A 2 6.38 7.65 1.52
C THR A 2 4.98 7.60 2.12
N PRO A 3 4.22 6.50 1.95
CA PRO A 3 2.95 6.31 2.65
C PRO A 3 3.12 6.41 4.17
N VAL A 4 2.02 6.75 4.86
CA VAL A 4 1.94 6.70 6.33
C VAL A 4 2.12 5.27 6.79
N THR A 5 3.03 5.03 7.74
CA THR A 5 3.30 3.68 8.24
C THR A 5 2.40 3.31 9.41
N HIS A 6 2.31 2.01 9.72
CA HIS A 6 1.74 1.55 10.99
C HIS A 6 2.43 2.22 12.19
N HIS A 7 3.75 2.45 12.15
CA HIS A 7 4.46 3.17 13.21
C HIS A 7 3.94 4.58 13.44
N ASP A 8 3.66 5.32 12.37
CA ASP A 8 3.13 6.67 12.44
C ASP A 8 1.69 6.67 12.95
N TYR A 9 0.88 5.70 12.48
CA TYR A 9 -0.52 5.54 12.89
C TYR A 9 -0.66 5.11 14.37
N ILE A 10 0.30 4.34 14.91
CA ILE A 10 0.36 4.03 16.35
C ILE A 10 0.43 5.31 17.19
N ARG A 11 1.18 6.33 16.75
CA ARG A 11 1.29 7.61 17.48
C ARG A 11 -0.06 8.34 17.52
N PHE A 12 -0.75 8.37 16.37
CA PHE A 12 -2.10 8.91 16.28
C PHE A 12 -3.06 8.21 17.25
N LEU A 13 -3.09 6.87 17.25
CA LEU A 13 -3.99 6.12 18.14
C LEU A 13 -3.60 6.21 19.62
N ALA A 14 -2.34 6.47 19.95
CA ALA A 14 -1.90 6.67 21.33
C ALA A 14 -2.38 8.01 21.91
N GLU A 15 -2.49 9.04 21.07
CA GLU A 15 -3.05 10.35 21.44
C GLU A 15 -4.59 10.41 21.32
N ASN A 16 -5.19 9.44 20.62
CA ASN A 16 -6.62 9.32 20.40
C ASN A 16 -7.11 7.92 20.81
N PRO A 17 -7.17 7.62 22.12
CA PRO A 17 -7.42 6.26 22.62
C PRO A 17 -8.81 5.71 22.26
N ASP A 18 -9.79 6.59 22.08
CA ASP A 18 -11.16 6.23 21.70
C ASP A 18 -11.32 6.03 20.18
N TYR A 19 -10.31 6.39 19.38
CA TYR A 19 -10.37 6.20 17.93
C TYR A 19 -10.23 4.71 17.58
N PRO A 20 -11.04 4.15 16.67
CA PRO A 20 -10.97 2.74 16.32
C PRO A 20 -9.65 2.37 15.65
N VAL A 21 -9.24 1.12 15.81
CA VAL A 21 -8.09 0.57 15.06
C VAL A 21 -8.53 0.16 13.64
N PRO A 22 -7.62 0.15 12.65
CA PRO A 22 -7.92 -0.36 11.31
C PRO A 22 -8.31 -1.85 11.34
N LEU A 23 -9.56 -2.14 11.02
CA LEU A 23 -10.12 -3.48 11.01
C LEU A 23 -11.31 -3.56 10.04
N VAL A 24 -11.43 -4.70 9.36
CA VAL A 24 -12.58 -5.05 8.54
C VAL A 24 -13.10 -6.45 8.89
N ALA A 25 -14.38 -6.71 8.62
CA ALA A 25 -15.03 -7.96 8.99
C ALA A 25 -14.75 -9.10 7.99
N GLU A 26 -14.36 -8.75 6.77
CA GLU A 26 -14.17 -9.67 5.68
C GLU A 26 -12.92 -10.54 5.87
N ASP A 27 -13.06 -11.84 5.56
CA ASP A 27 -12.00 -12.84 5.74
C ASP A 27 -10.68 -12.47 5.03
N TRP A 28 -10.76 -11.82 3.87
CA TRP A 28 -9.58 -11.38 3.12
C TRP A 28 -8.77 -10.31 3.86
N GLY A 29 -9.40 -9.54 4.75
CA GLY A 29 -8.78 -8.48 5.53
C GLY A 29 -8.10 -8.96 6.81
N GLN A 30 -8.44 -10.17 7.28
CA GLN A 30 -7.91 -10.76 8.51
C GLN A 30 -6.37 -10.70 8.64
N PRO A 31 -5.56 -10.96 7.59
CA PRO A 31 -4.10 -10.87 7.70
C PRO A 31 -3.56 -9.46 7.97
N TYR A 32 -4.38 -8.43 7.72
CA TYR A 32 -4.00 -7.01 7.83
C TYR A 32 -4.70 -6.30 9.00
N ASN A 33 -5.70 -6.94 9.61
CA ASN A 33 -6.45 -6.41 10.74
C ASN A 33 -5.53 -6.13 11.93
N TRP A 34 -5.79 -5.02 12.61
CA TRP A 34 -5.16 -4.74 13.89
C TRP A 34 -5.87 -5.50 15.00
N ASP A 35 -5.12 -5.87 16.04
CA ASP A 35 -5.71 -6.42 17.27
C ASP A 35 -6.42 -5.29 18.02
N GLU A 36 -7.74 -5.38 18.17
CA GLU A 36 -8.55 -4.35 18.85
C GLU A 36 -8.21 -4.22 20.34
N LYS A 37 -7.88 -5.33 21.02
CA LYS A 37 -7.62 -5.35 22.47
C LYS A 37 -6.23 -4.79 22.77
N GLN A 38 -5.24 -5.19 21.98
CA GLN A 38 -3.86 -4.75 22.13
C GLN A 38 -3.57 -3.42 21.43
N ARG A 39 -4.47 -2.99 20.53
CA ARG A 39 -4.35 -1.81 19.65
C ARG A 39 -3.04 -1.79 18.87
N ARG A 40 -2.70 -2.92 18.25
CA ARG A 40 -1.43 -3.13 17.54
C ARG A 40 -1.65 -3.66 16.11
N PRO A 41 -0.79 -3.28 15.15
CA PRO A 41 -0.80 -3.86 13.82
C PRO A 41 -0.31 -5.31 13.86
N PRO A 42 -0.49 -6.08 12.77
CA PRO A 42 0.13 -7.39 12.64
C PRO A 42 1.65 -7.35 12.86
N ASP A 43 2.17 -8.42 13.46
CA ASP A 43 3.59 -8.52 13.82
C ASP A 43 4.49 -8.38 12.59
N GLY A 44 5.60 -7.67 12.76
CA GLY A 44 6.58 -7.42 11.69
C GLY A 44 6.19 -6.31 10.70
N LEU A 45 4.94 -5.82 10.67
CA LEU A 45 4.48 -4.82 9.70
C LEU A 45 4.65 -3.36 10.15
N ARG A 46 5.33 -3.09 11.27
CA ARG A 46 5.42 -1.74 11.85
C ARG A 46 5.94 -0.66 10.87
N ARG A 47 6.81 -1.00 9.93
CA ARG A 47 7.36 -0.06 8.92
C ARG A 47 6.62 -0.07 7.59
N HIS A 48 5.55 -0.86 7.49
CA HIS A 48 4.75 -0.98 6.27
C HIS A 48 3.67 0.10 6.26
N PRO A 49 3.15 0.46 5.07
CA PRO A 49 2.01 1.35 4.95
C PRO A 49 0.83 0.85 5.79
N VAL A 50 0.16 1.74 6.52
CA VAL A 50 -1.11 1.41 7.15
C VAL A 50 -2.15 1.17 6.05
N VAL A 51 -2.93 0.10 6.21
CA VAL A 51 -4.00 -0.32 5.31
C VAL A 51 -5.29 -0.51 6.10
N LEU A 52 -6.41 -0.75 5.41
CA LEU A 52 -7.74 -0.92 6.01
C LEU A 52 -8.22 0.34 6.78
N VAL A 53 -7.87 1.51 6.28
CA VAL A 53 -8.35 2.80 6.79
C VAL A 53 -9.40 3.36 5.84
N SER A 54 -10.49 3.89 6.39
CA SER A 54 -11.47 4.64 5.60
C SER A 54 -10.89 5.98 5.15
N TRP A 55 -11.60 6.66 4.24
CA TRP A 55 -11.22 8.01 3.83
C TRP A 55 -11.31 8.99 5.02
N GLU A 56 -12.32 8.82 5.87
CA GLU A 56 -12.54 9.57 7.09
C GLU A 56 -11.37 9.39 8.07
N ASP A 57 -10.87 8.15 8.22
CA ASP A 57 -9.70 7.84 9.04
C ASP A 57 -8.43 8.50 8.51
N ALA A 58 -8.20 8.41 7.19
CA ALA A 58 -7.06 9.06 6.56
C ALA A 58 -7.10 10.58 6.77
N GLN A 59 -8.28 11.17 6.74
CA GLN A 59 -8.48 12.60 6.95
C GLN A 59 -8.33 13.01 8.41
N ALA A 60 -8.83 12.20 9.35
CA ALA A 60 -8.64 12.40 10.79
C ALA A 60 -7.15 12.36 11.15
N TYR A 61 -6.42 11.36 10.64
CA TYR A 61 -4.98 11.26 10.78
C TYR A 61 -4.27 12.49 10.20
N ALA A 62 -4.62 12.92 8.98
CA ALA A 62 -3.99 14.06 8.34
C ALA A 62 -4.17 15.34 9.18
N ARG A 63 -5.38 15.59 9.69
CA ARG A 63 -5.66 16.72 10.58
C ARG A 63 -4.85 16.66 11.87
N TRP A 64 -4.81 15.50 12.53
CA TRP A 64 -3.99 15.31 13.73
C TRP A 64 -2.51 15.59 13.47
N ALA A 65 -1.99 15.16 12.31
CA ALA A 65 -0.62 15.41 11.91
C ALA A 65 -0.34 16.86 11.46
N GLY A 66 -1.31 17.78 11.54
CA GLY A 66 -1.21 19.16 11.06
C GLY A 66 -1.10 19.27 9.53
N LYS A 67 -1.68 18.31 8.80
CA LYS A 67 -1.63 18.17 7.34
C LYS A 67 -3.03 18.06 6.74
N ALA A 68 -3.09 17.88 5.42
CA ALA A 68 -4.30 17.56 4.67
C ALA A 68 -4.02 16.41 3.68
N LEU A 69 -5.08 15.73 3.25
CA LEU A 69 -4.99 14.80 2.13
C LEU A 69 -4.69 15.59 0.84
N PRO A 70 -3.88 15.03 -0.09
CA PRO A 70 -3.65 15.68 -1.38
C PRO A 70 -4.95 15.70 -2.18
N THR A 71 -5.14 16.77 -2.95
CA THR A 71 -6.09 16.76 -4.08
C THR A 71 -5.62 15.80 -5.17
N GLU A 72 -6.52 15.38 -6.06
CA GLU A 72 -6.18 14.51 -7.18
C GLU A 72 -5.08 15.14 -8.05
N GLU A 73 -5.14 16.45 -8.29
CA GLU A 73 -4.15 17.18 -9.08
C GLU A 73 -2.78 17.25 -8.38
N GLN A 74 -2.77 17.45 -7.06
CA GLN A 74 -1.52 17.40 -6.27
C GLN A 74 -0.92 15.99 -6.27
N TRP A 75 -1.76 14.97 -6.18
CA TRP A 75 -1.33 13.58 -6.22
C TRP A 75 -0.75 13.23 -7.59
N GLU A 76 -1.44 13.58 -8.68
CA GLU A 76 -0.96 13.37 -10.05
C GLU A 76 0.35 14.12 -10.29
N LYS A 77 0.45 15.40 -9.91
CA LYS A 77 1.69 16.17 -10.05
C LYS A 77 2.84 15.56 -9.25
N GLY A 78 2.55 15.04 -8.06
CA GLY A 78 3.53 14.31 -7.24
C GLY A 78 4.00 13.01 -7.88
N ALA A 79 3.08 12.27 -8.53
CA ALA A 79 3.37 11.00 -9.18
C ALA A 79 4.09 11.15 -10.53
N ARG A 80 3.70 12.15 -11.34
CA ARG A 80 4.18 12.32 -12.72
C ARG A 80 5.36 13.28 -12.87
N GLY A 81 5.71 14.01 -11.80
CA GLY A 81 6.69 15.08 -11.86
C GLY A 81 6.20 16.32 -12.60
N GLY A 82 7.07 17.34 -12.72
CA GLY A 82 6.76 18.58 -13.45
C GLY A 82 6.80 18.45 -14.98
N ASP A 83 7.22 17.30 -15.48
CA ASP A 83 7.47 16.96 -16.89
C ASP A 83 6.45 15.97 -17.46
N GLY A 84 5.42 15.60 -16.71
CA GLY A 84 4.24 14.88 -17.21
C GLY A 84 4.47 13.42 -17.57
N ARG A 85 5.38 12.73 -16.86
CA ARG A 85 5.79 11.34 -17.16
C ARG A 85 4.61 10.38 -17.20
N ARG A 86 4.72 9.33 -18.03
CA ARG A 86 3.74 8.24 -18.12
C ARG A 86 3.74 7.37 -16.86
N TYR A 87 4.92 7.07 -16.33
CA TYR A 87 5.11 6.34 -15.08
C TYR A 87 5.93 7.19 -14.10
N PRO A 88 5.85 6.93 -12.79
CA PRO A 88 6.64 7.67 -11.80
C PRO A 88 8.15 7.69 -12.09
N TRP A 89 8.64 6.61 -12.71
CA TRP A 89 10.06 6.43 -13.07
C TRP A 89 10.44 6.89 -14.49
N GLY A 90 9.51 7.37 -15.31
CA GLY A 90 9.80 7.80 -16.69
C GLY A 90 8.72 7.39 -17.69
N ASN A 91 9.06 7.45 -18.98
CA ASN A 91 8.10 7.15 -20.05
C ASN A 91 8.17 5.72 -20.58
N GLU A 92 9.22 4.99 -20.22
CA GLU A 92 9.44 3.60 -20.61
C GLU A 92 8.81 2.64 -19.61
N TRP A 93 8.20 1.57 -20.15
CA TRP A 93 7.70 0.46 -19.34
C TRP A 93 8.86 -0.30 -18.71
N ASP A 94 8.77 -0.57 -17.41
CA ASP A 94 9.76 -1.37 -16.68
C ASP A 94 9.01 -2.27 -15.70
N SER A 95 8.78 -3.52 -16.08
CA SER A 95 8.04 -4.50 -15.27
C SER A 95 8.69 -4.74 -13.90
N ALA A 96 9.98 -4.47 -13.72
CA ALA A 96 10.66 -4.63 -12.44
C ALA A 96 10.26 -3.56 -11.40
N ARG A 97 9.64 -2.44 -11.84
CA ARG A 97 9.29 -1.30 -10.98
C ARG A 97 7.84 -1.26 -10.50
N LEU A 98 7.00 -2.22 -10.91
CA LEU A 98 5.62 -2.34 -10.46
C LEU A 98 5.31 -3.74 -9.95
N ASN A 99 4.19 -3.91 -9.26
CA ASN A 99 3.67 -5.23 -8.95
C ASN A 99 2.79 -5.74 -10.11
N SER A 100 3.41 -6.21 -11.18
CA SER A 100 2.71 -6.69 -12.39
C SER A 100 2.71 -8.21 -12.50
N ALA A 101 1.79 -8.71 -13.33
CA ALA A 101 1.76 -10.10 -13.79
C ALA A 101 3.12 -10.53 -14.36
N GLU A 102 3.76 -9.68 -15.15
CA GLU A 102 5.05 -9.98 -15.78
C GLU A 102 6.18 -10.07 -14.78
N ARG A 103 6.19 -9.19 -13.77
CA ARG A 103 7.16 -9.27 -12.67
C ARG A 103 7.01 -10.57 -11.90
N LEU A 104 5.77 -10.94 -11.57
CA LEU A 104 5.48 -12.14 -10.81
C LEU A 104 5.79 -13.42 -11.61
N ALA A 105 5.48 -13.42 -12.91
CA ALA A 105 5.75 -14.54 -13.80
C ALA A 105 7.22 -14.61 -14.26
N GLY A 106 7.99 -13.54 -14.11
CA GLY A 106 9.37 -13.43 -14.62
C GLY A 106 9.47 -13.44 -16.15
N ARG A 107 8.35 -13.21 -16.84
CA ARG A 107 8.22 -13.26 -18.30
C ARG A 107 6.99 -12.46 -18.74
N GLU A 108 6.96 -12.08 -20.01
CA GLU A 108 5.80 -11.43 -20.63
C GLU A 108 4.55 -12.34 -20.53
N ILE A 109 3.41 -11.73 -20.22
CA ILE A 109 2.08 -12.37 -20.16
C ILE A 109 1.17 -11.67 -21.17
N LYS A 110 0.72 -12.39 -22.19
CA LYS A 110 0.13 -11.76 -23.39
C LYS A 110 -1.35 -11.44 -23.27
N ASN A 111 -2.06 -12.08 -22.34
CA ASN A 111 -3.50 -11.86 -22.13
C ASN A 111 -3.98 -12.38 -20.77
N ALA A 112 -5.21 -12.01 -20.41
CA ALA A 112 -5.84 -12.39 -19.16
C ALA A 112 -6.00 -13.92 -18.99
N SER A 113 -6.22 -14.67 -20.08
CA SER A 113 -6.35 -16.13 -19.99
C SER A 113 -5.04 -16.79 -19.56
N GLU A 114 -3.92 -16.31 -20.12
CA GLU A 114 -2.59 -16.75 -19.73
C GLU A 114 -2.27 -16.35 -18.28
N TRP A 115 -2.63 -15.12 -17.90
CA TRP A 115 -2.50 -14.66 -16.51
C TRP A 115 -3.27 -15.56 -15.54
N ASN A 116 -4.56 -15.82 -15.79
CA ASN A 116 -5.40 -16.61 -14.90
C ASN A 116 -4.87 -18.03 -14.74
N LYS A 117 -4.43 -18.68 -15.84
CA LYS A 117 -3.80 -20.01 -15.79
C LYS A 117 -2.53 -20.03 -14.95
N TRP A 118 -1.70 -18.98 -15.07
CA TRP A 118 -0.51 -18.86 -14.26
C TRP A 118 -0.86 -18.59 -12.79
N TRP A 119 -1.81 -17.69 -12.53
CA TRP A 119 -2.27 -17.34 -11.19
C TRP A 119 -2.85 -18.54 -10.45
N ASP A 120 -3.77 -19.30 -11.05
CA ASP A 120 -4.38 -20.47 -10.42
C ASP A 120 -3.34 -21.52 -10.04
N LYS A 121 -2.28 -21.65 -10.84
CA LYS A 121 -1.18 -22.58 -10.57
C LYS A 121 -0.20 -22.10 -9.49
N ASN A 122 0.00 -20.80 -9.32
CA ASN A 122 1.11 -20.23 -8.52
C ASN A 122 0.67 -19.36 -7.33
N SER A 123 -0.59 -18.91 -7.28
CA SER A 123 -1.10 -17.92 -6.31
C SER A 123 -1.06 -18.39 -4.86
N GLY A 124 -1.28 -19.67 -4.60
CA GLY A 124 -1.23 -20.23 -3.24
C GLY A 124 0.16 -20.12 -2.58
N ASP A 125 1.23 -20.13 -3.36
CA ASP A 125 2.59 -19.94 -2.86
C ASP A 125 3.02 -18.46 -2.84
N LEU A 126 2.41 -17.64 -3.72
CA LEU A 126 2.68 -16.22 -3.81
C LEU A 126 1.91 -15.40 -2.78
N LEU A 127 0.62 -15.65 -2.56
CA LEU A 127 -0.17 -14.97 -1.53
C LEU A 127 0.34 -15.26 -0.11
N LYS A 128 1.07 -16.37 0.09
CA LYS A 128 1.82 -16.63 1.33
C LYS A 128 3.08 -15.77 1.48
N LYS A 129 3.58 -15.18 0.40
CA LYS A 129 4.83 -14.38 0.34
C LYS A 129 4.60 -12.90 0.10
N VAL A 130 3.48 -12.51 -0.53
CA VAL A 130 3.18 -11.11 -0.85
C VAL A 130 2.68 -10.44 0.42
N ASN A 131 3.63 -9.86 1.16
CA ASN A 131 3.36 -8.79 2.11
C ASN A 131 3.39 -7.46 1.37
N THR A 132 2.80 -6.43 1.96
CA THR A 132 3.19 -5.04 1.66
C THR A 132 4.71 -4.93 1.85
N THR A 133 5.36 -3.96 1.23
CA THR A 133 6.77 -3.67 1.47
C THR A 133 6.91 -2.53 2.48
N PRO A 134 8.03 -2.44 3.24
CA PRO A 134 8.28 -1.30 4.09
C PRO A 134 8.19 0.01 3.30
N ALA A 135 7.53 1.02 3.86
CA ALA A 135 7.41 2.32 3.21
C ALA A 135 8.81 2.91 2.95
N GLY A 136 9.04 3.38 1.72
CA GLY A 136 10.35 3.91 1.31
C GLY A 136 11.38 2.87 0.86
N SER A 137 11.00 1.59 0.73
CA SER A 137 11.88 0.55 0.17
C SER A 137 11.97 0.55 -1.37
N TYR A 138 11.14 1.35 -2.04
CA TYR A 138 11.15 1.48 -3.50
C TYR A 138 12.26 2.41 -3.98
N TYR A 139 12.70 2.21 -5.23
CA TYR A 139 13.68 3.06 -5.90
C TYR A 139 13.23 4.53 -5.93
N ALA A 140 14.19 5.46 -5.95
CA ALA A 140 13.90 6.88 -6.08
C ALA A 140 13.01 7.14 -7.31
N GLY A 141 11.85 7.76 -7.07
CA GLY A 141 10.86 8.06 -8.12
C GLY A 141 9.79 6.99 -8.34
N ALA A 142 9.75 5.89 -7.57
CA ALA A 142 8.59 5.02 -7.52
C ALA A 142 7.65 5.45 -6.37
N SER A 143 6.36 5.58 -6.69
CA SER A 143 5.28 5.86 -5.73
C SER A 143 4.56 4.58 -5.35
#